data_AF-A0A7V4BLF3-F1
#
_entry.id   AF-A0A7V4BLF3-F1
#
_cell.length_a   1.000
_cell.length_b   1.000
_cell.length_c   1.000
_cell.angle_alpha   90.00
_cell.angle_beta   90.00
_cell.angle_gamma   90.00
#
_symmetry.space_group_name_H-M   'P 1'
#
loop_
_entity.id
_entity.type
_entity.pdbx_description
1 polymer ?
#
loop_
_entity_poly.entity_id
_entity_poly.type
_entity_poly.pdbx_seq_one_letter_code
_entity_poly.pdbx_strand_id
1 'polypeptide(L)'
;MNSQLSNDKLIEILRNWQKLEDAAVANTTEIIKNSRNPFIQIIMEIIRQDSVMHRRIQQLIIDSLEMKDFAIDPSEIELLWEKIEEHDEMEKKVVKIAEIARNETSSPVVRYLLDYLLEDEQKHDNLLIKLEHLKK
;
A
#
# COMPACT_ATOMS: atom_id res chain seq x y z
N MET A 1 -27.64 22.93 3.47
CA MET A 1 -26.35 23.31 4.10
C MET A 1 -25.91 22.15 4.97
N ASN A 2 -25.03 21.25 4.50
CA ASN A 2 -24.35 20.25 5.37
C ASN A 2 -23.25 19.40 4.69
N SER A 3 -23.13 19.37 3.35
CA SER A 3 -22.06 18.60 2.68
C SER A 3 -20.70 19.31 2.70
N GLN A 4 -20.67 20.63 2.44
CA GLN A 4 -19.40 21.39 2.38
C GLN A 4 -18.66 21.42 3.73
N LEU A 5 -19.37 21.67 4.84
CA LEU A 5 -18.81 21.70 6.20
C LEU A 5 -18.28 20.33 6.67
N SER A 6 -18.77 19.23 6.09
CA SER A 6 -18.34 17.87 6.44
C SER A 6 -16.99 17.52 5.81
N ASN A 7 -16.71 18.03 4.62
CA ASN A 7 -15.47 17.74 3.90
C ASN A 7 -14.29 18.53 4.50
N ASP A 8 -14.51 19.78 4.91
CA ASP A 8 -13.45 20.63 5.48
C ASP A 8 -12.79 19.98 6.71
N LYS A 9 -13.61 19.41 7.60
CA LYS A 9 -13.11 18.71 8.79
C LYS A 9 -12.33 17.44 8.43
N LEU A 10 -12.81 16.67 7.45
CA LEU A 10 -12.12 15.47 7.00
C LEU A 10 -10.79 15.81 6.34
N ILE A 11 -10.74 16.86 5.51
CA ILE A 11 -9.52 17.37 4.89
C ILE A 11 -8.52 17.81 5.95
N GLU A 12 -8.96 18.53 6.99
CA GLU A 12 -8.09 18.91 8.11
C GLU A 12 -7.49 17.68 8.83
N ILE A 13 -8.31 16.67 9.10
CA ILE A 13 -7.85 15.41 9.70
C ILE A 13 -6.81 14.73 8.81
N LEU A 14 -7.07 14.60 7.50
CA LEU A 14 -6.16 13.97 6.56
C LEU A 14 -4.83 14.74 6.44
N ARG A 15 -4.86 16.07 6.41
CA ARG A 15 -3.64 16.91 6.40
C ARG A 15 -2.84 16.76 7.69
N ASN A 16 -3.50 16.59 8.83
CA ASN A 16 -2.81 16.32 10.10
C ASN A 16 -2.22 14.90 10.12
N TRP A 17 -2.91 13.92 9.54
CA TRP A 17 -2.36 12.56 9.38
C TRP A 17 -1.15 12.55 8.44
N GLN A 18 -1.18 13.28 7.31
CA GLN A 18 0.00 13.40 6.42
C GLN A 18 1.25 13.91 7.14
N LYS A 19 1.11 14.83 8.10
CA LYS A 19 2.24 15.29 8.95
C LYS A 19 2.82 14.17 9.81
N LEU A 20 1.96 13.25 10.28
CA LEU A 20 2.41 12.07 11.03
C LEU A 20 3.12 11.07 10.11
N GLU A 21 2.64 10.89 8.87
CA GLU A 21 3.35 10.06 7.87
C GLU A 21 4.71 10.65 7.52
N ASP A 22 4.81 11.97 7.34
CA ASP A 22 6.10 12.67 7.11
C ASP A 22 7.05 12.49 8.31
N ALA A 23 6.53 12.57 9.54
CA ALA A 23 7.30 12.32 10.74
C ALA A 23 7.75 10.85 10.87
N ALA A 24 6.91 9.89 10.48
CA ALA A 24 7.25 8.47 10.44
C ALA A 24 8.38 8.20 9.43
N VAL A 25 8.33 8.81 8.24
CA VAL A 25 9.40 8.73 7.24
C VAL A 25 10.71 9.29 7.79
N ALA A 26 10.68 10.45 8.46
CA ALA A 26 11.87 11.03 9.06
C ALA A 26 12.44 10.15 10.18
N ASN A 27 11.57 9.62 11.05
CA ASN A 27 11.97 8.77 12.18
C ASN A 27 12.60 7.45 11.71
N THR A 28 11.94 6.73 10.80
CA THR A 28 12.47 5.49 10.21
C THR A 28 13.79 5.73 9.49
N THR A 29 13.93 6.84 8.75
CA THR A 29 15.20 7.22 8.11
C THR A 29 16.33 7.38 9.13
N GLU A 30 16.06 7.98 10.29
CA GLU A 30 17.06 8.15 11.35
C GLU A 30 17.44 6.80 11.97
N ILE A 31 16.48 5.89 12.17
CA ILE A 31 16.76 4.53 12.67
C ILE A 31 17.63 3.76 11.68
N ILE A 32 17.33 3.83 10.38
CA ILE A 32 18.11 3.17 9.31
C ILE A 32 19.57 3.66 9.33
N LYS A 33 19.78 4.97 9.43
CA LYS A 33 21.13 5.59 9.47
C LYS A 33 21.94 5.13 10.69
N ASN A 34 21.29 4.96 11.84
CA ASN A 34 21.95 4.62 13.09
C ASN A 34 22.06 3.10 13.34
N SER A 35 21.39 2.27 12.55
CA SER A 35 21.48 0.81 12.64
C SER A 35 22.59 0.28 11.74
N ARG A 36 23.31 -0.74 12.23
CA ARG A 36 24.23 -1.57 11.42
C ARG A 36 23.66 -2.95 11.10
N ASN A 37 22.47 -3.28 11.62
CA ASN A 37 21.84 -4.58 11.42
C ASN A 37 20.95 -4.52 10.16
N PRO A 38 21.27 -5.26 9.08
CA PRO A 38 20.50 -5.25 7.84
C PRO A 38 19.04 -5.65 8.03
N PHE A 39 18.75 -6.53 8.99
CA PHE A 39 17.38 -6.93 9.30
C PHE A 39 16.58 -5.74 9.87
N ILE A 40 17.15 -4.97 10.80
CA ILE A 40 16.47 -3.77 11.30
C ILE A 40 16.29 -2.74 10.19
N GLN A 41 17.31 -2.57 9.34
CA GLN A 41 17.25 -1.61 8.23
C GLN A 41 16.12 -1.94 7.25
N ILE A 42 15.97 -3.19 6.84
CA ILE A 42 14.91 -3.57 5.89
C ILE A 42 13.51 -3.41 6.50
N ILE A 43 13.32 -3.74 7.78
CA ILE A 43 12.02 -3.53 8.46
C ILE A 43 11.68 -2.04 8.51
N MET A 44 12.64 -1.18 8.84
CA MET A 44 12.41 0.26 8.84
C MET A 44 12.19 0.82 7.43
N GLU A 45 12.81 0.23 6.41
CA GLU A 45 12.59 0.62 5.02
C GLU A 45 11.19 0.26 4.53
N ILE A 46 10.69 -0.94 4.85
CA ILE A 46 9.30 -1.35 4.57
C ILE A 46 8.32 -0.34 5.17
N ILE A 47 8.42 -0.06 6.47
CA ILE A 47 7.53 0.88 7.16
C ILE A 47 7.63 2.28 6.55
N ARG A 48 8.85 2.72 6.21
CA ARG A 48 9.07 4.02 5.57
C ARG A 48 8.36 4.11 4.23
N GLN A 49 8.43 3.06 3.41
CA GLN A 49 7.77 3.02 2.09
C GLN A 49 6.25 3.01 2.23
N ASP A 50 5.71 2.27 3.20
CA ASP A 50 4.27 2.28 3.51
C ASP A 50 3.80 3.67 3.93
N SER A 51 4.52 4.38 4.80
CA SER A 51 4.16 5.76 5.17
C SER A 51 4.16 6.72 3.98
N VAL A 52 5.11 6.57 3.05
CA VAL A 52 5.10 7.34 1.79
C VAL A 52 3.84 7.03 0.97
N MET A 53 3.45 5.75 0.86
CA MET A 53 2.25 5.36 0.14
C MET A 53 0.97 5.86 0.83
N HIS A 54 0.87 5.73 2.14
CA HIS A 54 -0.26 6.23 2.93
C HIS A 54 -0.46 7.73 2.73
N ARG A 55 0.61 8.52 2.78
CA ARG A 55 0.56 9.96 2.51
C ARG A 55 0.02 10.26 1.11
N ARG A 56 0.42 9.48 0.10
CA ARG A 56 -0.07 9.61 -1.28
C ARG A 56 -1.55 9.28 -1.40
N ILE A 57 -2.00 8.20 -0.75
CA ILE A 57 -3.43 7.81 -0.70
C ILE A 57 -4.24 8.90 0.00
N GLN A 58 -3.77 9.43 1.12
CA GLN A 58 -4.42 10.55 1.83
C GLN A 58 -4.52 11.79 0.94
N GLN A 59 -3.48 12.08 0.15
CA GLN A 59 -3.53 13.19 -0.80
C GLN A 59 -4.58 12.96 -1.88
N LEU A 60 -4.65 11.74 -2.45
CA LEU A 60 -5.65 11.39 -3.44
C LEU A 60 -7.08 11.54 -2.90
N ILE A 61 -7.30 11.22 -1.61
CA ILE A 61 -8.58 11.44 -0.94
C ILE A 61 -8.87 12.94 -0.76
N ILE A 62 -7.87 13.75 -0.38
CA ILE A 62 -8.05 15.22 -0.30
C ILE A 62 -8.41 15.77 -1.67
N ASP A 63 -7.67 15.39 -2.70
CA ASP A 63 -7.88 15.83 -4.08
C ASP A 63 -9.29 15.43 -4.55
N SER A 64 -9.77 14.23 -4.21
CA SER A 64 -11.14 13.80 -4.57
C SER A 64 -12.25 14.57 -3.85
N LEU A 65 -11.99 15.09 -2.65
CA LEU A 65 -12.93 15.91 -1.89
C LEU A 65 -12.92 17.38 -2.33
N GLU A 66 -11.78 17.87 -2.82
CA GLU A 66 -11.59 19.26 -3.29
C GLU A 66 -11.97 19.42 -4.77
N MET A 67 -11.80 18.38 -5.60
CA MET A 67 -12.14 18.39 -7.02
C MET A 67 -13.60 17.97 -7.27
N LYS A 68 -14.32 18.75 -8.10
CA LYS A 68 -15.71 18.42 -8.47
C LYS A 68 -15.86 17.18 -9.36
N ASP A 69 -14.82 16.82 -10.11
CA ASP A 69 -14.87 15.78 -11.15
C ASP A 69 -13.90 14.61 -10.88
N PHE A 70 -13.57 14.33 -9.62
CA PHE A 70 -12.84 13.11 -9.29
C PHE A 70 -13.77 11.91 -9.46
N ALA A 71 -13.78 11.34 -10.66
CA ALA A 71 -14.52 10.14 -11.00
C ALA A 71 -13.56 9.07 -11.52
N ILE A 72 -13.79 7.84 -11.07
CA ILE A 72 -13.18 6.67 -11.67
C ILE A 72 -13.92 6.43 -12.98
N ASP A 73 -13.20 6.43 -14.11
CA ASP A 73 -13.76 6.07 -15.41
C ASP A 73 -13.78 4.54 -15.54
N PRO A 74 -14.95 3.87 -15.48
CA PRO A 74 -15.01 2.42 -15.59
C PRO A 74 -14.48 1.90 -16.93
N SER A 75 -14.50 2.73 -17.99
CA SER A 75 -13.97 2.34 -19.30
C SER A 75 -12.45 2.27 -19.32
N GLU A 76 -11.76 3.07 -18.50
CA GLU A 76 -10.31 2.97 -18.31
C GLU A 76 -9.95 1.66 -17.58
N ILE A 77 -10.73 1.30 -16.56
CA ILE A 77 -10.57 0.01 -15.86
C ILE A 77 -10.80 -1.15 -16.83
N GLU A 78 -11.87 -1.09 -17.63
CA GLU A 78 -12.16 -2.14 -18.62
C GLU A 78 -11.07 -2.27 -19.68
N LEU A 79 -10.53 -1.15 -20.18
CA LEU A 79 -9.43 -1.13 -21.16
C LEU A 79 -8.15 -1.79 -20.63
N LEU A 80 -7.88 -1.66 -19.33
CA LEU A 80 -6.68 -2.18 -18.69
C LEU A 80 -6.90 -3.54 -18.01
N TRP A 81 -8.14 -4.04 -17.99
CA TRP A 81 -8.53 -5.22 -17.22
C TRP A 81 -7.75 -6.47 -17.60
N GLU A 82 -7.54 -6.71 -18.89
CA GLU A 82 -6.74 -7.85 -19.38
C GLU A 82 -5.32 -7.83 -18.80
N LYS A 83 -4.68 -6.65 -18.70
CA LYS A 83 -3.34 -6.52 -18.11
C LYS A 83 -3.34 -6.72 -16.59
N ILE A 84 -4.43 -6.34 -15.92
CA ILE A 84 -4.60 -6.56 -14.48
C ILE A 84 -4.75 -8.06 -14.21
N GLU A 85 -5.52 -8.79 -15.04
CA GLU A 85 -5.65 -10.24 -14.96
C GLU A 85 -4.32 -10.95 -15.24
N GLU A 86 -3.54 -10.48 -16.23
CA GLU A 86 -2.19 -10.99 -16.48
C GLU A 86 -1.26 -10.83 -15.27
N HIS A 87 -1.38 -9.71 -14.55
CA HIS A 87 -0.62 -9.47 -13.32
C HIS A 87 -1.06 -10.39 -12.18
N ASP A 88 -2.36 -10.52 -11.93
CA ASP A 88 -2.91 -11.44 -10.91
C ASP A 88 -2.44 -12.89 -11.13
N GLU A 89 -2.45 -13.37 -12.38
CA GLU A 89 -1.92 -14.69 -12.72
C GLU A 89 -0.40 -14.83 -12.51
N MET A 90 0.34 -13.73 -12.60
CA MET A 90 1.75 -13.70 -12.25
C MET A 90 1.95 -13.78 -10.72
N GLU A 91 1.18 -13.01 -9.94
CA GLU A 91 1.24 -13.02 -8.47
C GLU A 91 0.88 -14.39 -7.90
N LYS A 92 -0.09 -15.11 -8.47
CA LYS A 92 -0.40 -16.51 -8.08
C LYS A 92 0.80 -17.45 -8.21
N LYS A 93 1.72 -17.20 -9.14
CA LYS A 93 2.98 -17.98 -9.27
C LYS A 93 3.99 -17.55 -8.22
N VAL A 94 4.07 -16.25 -7.91
CA VAL A 94 4.92 -15.70 -6.84
C VAL A 94 4.54 -16.30 -5.49
N VAL A 95 3.25 -16.32 -5.15
CA VAL A 95 2.74 -16.92 -3.90
C VAL A 95 3.18 -18.37 -3.76
N LYS A 96 3.00 -19.19 -4.81
CA LYS A 96 3.43 -20.61 -4.79
C LYS A 96 4.93 -20.76 -4.54
N ILE A 97 5.76 -19.91 -5.15
CA ILE A 97 7.22 -19.93 -4.95
C ILE A 97 7.55 -19.52 -3.51
N ALA A 98 6.90 -18.48 -2.98
CA ALA A 98 7.11 -18.00 -1.62
C ALA A 98 6.69 -19.04 -0.57
N GLU A 99 5.57 -19.74 -0.75
CA GLU A 99 5.12 -20.83 0.11
C GLU A 99 6.12 -22.00 0.15
N ILE A 100 6.65 -22.40 -1.02
CA ILE A 100 7.69 -23.43 -1.09
C ILE A 100 8.94 -22.97 -0.34
N ALA A 101 9.44 -21.76 -0.64
CA ALA A 101 10.63 -21.21 0.03
C ALA A 101 10.47 -21.14 1.55
N ARG A 102 9.26 -20.80 2.02
CA ARG A 102 8.92 -20.72 3.44
C ARG A 102 8.97 -22.08 4.14
N ASN A 103 8.53 -23.13 3.46
CA ASN A 103 8.52 -24.49 4.00
C ASN A 103 9.92 -25.12 4.01
N GLU A 104 10.80 -24.72 3.10
CA GLU A 104 12.17 -25.22 3.00
C GLU A 104 13.14 -24.59 4.03
N THR A 105 12.79 -23.43 4.60
CA THR A 105 13.69 -22.76 5.55
C THR A 105 13.45 -23.20 7.00
N SER A 106 14.55 -23.48 7.72
CA SER A 106 14.55 -23.65 9.18
C SER A 106 14.94 -22.37 9.93
N SER A 107 15.37 -21.33 9.22
CA SER A 107 15.79 -20.06 9.82
C SER A 107 14.56 -19.21 10.19
N PRO A 108 14.38 -18.85 11.48
CA PRO A 108 13.26 -18.01 11.90
C PRO A 108 13.26 -16.63 11.24
N VAL A 109 14.45 -16.05 11.00
CA VAL A 109 14.60 -14.73 10.37
C VAL A 109 14.19 -14.78 8.89
N VAL A 110 14.62 -15.82 8.17
CA VAL A 110 14.24 -15.98 6.76
C VAL A 110 12.75 -16.27 6.66
N ARG A 111 12.20 -17.11 7.55
CA ARG A 111 10.77 -17.40 7.60
C ARG A 111 9.95 -16.13 7.81
N TYR A 112 10.36 -15.27 8.74
CA TYR A 112 9.70 -13.98 8.98
C TYR A 112 9.65 -13.10 7.73
N LEU A 113 10.75 -13.00 6.97
CA LEU A 113 10.77 -12.20 5.74
C LEU A 113 9.90 -12.82 4.63
N LEU A 114 9.82 -14.15 4.55
CA LEU A 114 8.95 -14.84 3.60
C LEU A 114 7.47 -14.72 3.99
N ASP A 115 7.15 -14.73 5.30
CA ASP A 115 5.82 -14.43 5.81
C ASP A 115 5.40 -13.00 5.39
N TYR A 116 6.28 -12.00 5.55
CA TYR A 116 6.03 -10.63 5.10
C TYR A 116 5.73 -10.55 3.59
N LEU A 117 6.51 -11.23 2.74
CA LEU A 117 6.26 -11.24 1.30
C LEU A 117 4.88 -11.83 0.97
N LEU A 118 4.49 -12.93 1.62
CA LEU A 118 3.17 -13.54 1.43
C LEU A 118 2.03 -12.62 1.89
N GLU A 119 2.22 -11.88 2.97
CA GLU A 119 1.24 -10.87 3.43
C GLU A 119 1.04 -9.76 2.41
N ASP A 120 2.10 -9.29 1.75
CA ASP A 120 2.02 -8.26 0.70
C ASP A 120 1.29 -8.78 -0.55
N GLU A 121 1.58 -10.00 -1.01
CA GLU A 121 0.84 -10.59 -2.15
C GLU A 121 -0.65 -10.75 -1.82
N GLN A 122 -1.00 -11.14 -0.59
CA GLN A 122 -2.41 -11.20 -0.16
C GLN A 122 -3.06 -9.81 -0.11
N LYS A 123 -2.31 -8.78 0.25
CA LYS A 123 -2.77 -7.38 0.19
C LYS A 123 -3.03 -6.95 -1.25
N HIS A 124 -2.20 -7.35 -2.21
CA HIS A 124 -2.39 -7.04 -3.64
C HIS A 124 -3.67 -7.70 -4.20
N ASP A 125 -3.86 -8.99 -3.96
CA ASP A 125 -5.08 -9.73 -4.34
C ASP A 125 -6.35 -9.02 -3.83
N ASN A 126 -6.34 -8.60 -2.56
CA ASN A 126 -7.45 -7.85 -1.97
C ASN A 126 -7.70 -6.47 -2.62
N LEU A 127 -6.66 -5.81 -3.14
CA LEU A 127 -6.81 -4.55 -3.87
C LEU A 127 -7.41 -4.79 -5.26
N LEU A 128 -6.98 -5.84 -5.96
CA LEU A 128 -7.48 -6.18 -7.30
C LEU A 128 -8.94 -6.62 -7.28
N ILE A 129 -9.35 -7.43 -6.28
CA ILE A 129 -10.76 -7.81 -6.08
C ILE A 129 -11.64 -6.56 -5.88
N LYS A 130 -11.16 -5.58 -5.08
CA LYS A 130 -11.89 -4.32 -4.88
C LYS A 130 -11.97 -3.50 -6.15
N LEU A 131 -10.91 -3.51 -6.97
CA LEU A 131 -10.90 -2.82 -8.26
C LEU A 131 -11.87 -3.46 -9.26
N GLU A 132 -12.02 -4.79 -9.26
CA GLU A 132 -13.01 -5.49 -10.09
C GLU A 132 -14.43 -4.99 -9.82
N HIS A 133 -14.77 -4.73 -8.56
CA HIS A 133 -16.09 -4.23 -8.18
C HIS A 133 -16.38 -2.82 -8.72
N LEU A 134 -15.36 -2.06 -9.13
CA LEU A 134 -15.49 -0.73 -9.71
C LEU A 134 -15.69 -0.75 -11.24
N LYS A 135 -15.65 -1.92 -11.87
CA LYS A 135 -15.98 -2.11 -13.31
C LYS A 135 -17.47 -1.93 -13.62
N LYS A 136 -18.35 -2.01 -12.62
CA LYS A 136 -19.81 -2.10 -12.78
C LYS A 136 -20.54 -0.77 -12.66
#